data_AF-A0AAU4VH58-F1
#
_entry.id   AF-A0AAU4VH58-F1
#
_cell.length_a   1.000
_cell.length_b   1.000
_cell.length_c   1.000
_cell.angle_alpha   90.00
_cell.angle_beta   90.00
_cell.angle_gamma   90.00
#
_symmetry.space_group_name_H-M   'P 1'
#
loop_
_entity.id
_entity.type
_entity.pdbx_description
1 polymer ?
#
loop_
_entity_poly.entity_id
_entity_poly.type
_entity_poly.pdbx_seq_one_letter_code
_entity_poly.pdbx_strand_id
1 'polypeptide(L)'
;MDRRTLLKSAAAVAVGAPLASLATATSARAAGTYHVAVCEQLRNQILIHPVGPVDWSPASRLWRWQAPATSDWALLSDIKFRETTAFGWVALVTASGGRVGIVNMGDGDELLWSAAPNGNPHAIERIPGISAVVTASAESSGSIDYPGFLTVYGPTNSDDPSTLTKVQEITTQGAHGLWYDGNYLWALGTWTITKYQVTGSHLTTRLVKVWGYTFPTAFNGHSLDADYSDPAYLLLTGGGSVQRLNKASGALTRLPQSDSGVKSFSRIASGESFWQQASGSGDNWWNSYIQFFDSAGAKTFTRSLEGYGYEGRFYKARLSSVNFS
;
A
#
# COMPACT_ATOMS: atom_id res chain seq x y z
N MET A 1 17.91 45.09 45.77
CA MET A 1 18.55 44.71 47.04
C MET A 1 17.50 44.64 48.12
N ASP A 2 17.61 43.63 48.99
CA ASP A 2 16.93 43.29 50.26
C ASP A 2 15.54 43.86 50.67
N ARG A 3 14.69 42.94 51.17
CA ARG A 3 13.47 43.02 52.03
C ARG A 3 12.82 41.62 51.92
N ARG A 4 13.11 40.60 52.75
CA ARG A 4 13.08 40.48 54.23
C ARG A 4 11.70 40.90 54.81
N THR A 5 10.99 40.10 55.63
CA THR A 5 11.30 38.79 56.26
C THR A 5 9.99 38.07 56.72
N LEU A 6 10.16 36.90 57.37
CA LEU A 6 9.22 36.19 58.28
C LEU A 6 8.12 35.28 57.67
N LEU A 7 7.64 34.22 58.33
CA LEU A 7 8.29 33.12 59.10
C LEU A 7 7.23 32.13 59.63
N LYS A 8 7.62 30.87 59.87
CA LYS A 8 6.94 29.82 60.68
C LYS A 8 5.61 29.29 60.10
N SER A 9 5.48 28.00 59.76
CA SER A 9 5.63 26.74 60.53
C SER A 9 4.35 26.30 61.24
N ALA A 10 3.64 25.35 60.63
CA ALA A 10 2.79 24.37 61.32
C ALA A 10 2.77 23.08 60.48
N ALA A 11 3.15 21.95 61.05
CA ALA A 11 2.98 20.64 60.42
C ALA A 11 1.76 19.96 61.05
N ALA A 12 0.81 19.54 60.22
CA ALA A 12 -0.35 18.76 60.64
C ALA A 12 -0.45 17.53 59.72
N VAL A 13 -0.11 16.36 60.25
CA VAL A 13 -0.28 15.09 59.53
C VAL A 13 -1.74 14.68 59.64
N ALA A 14 -2.51 14.90 58.57
CA ALA A 14 -3.84 14.35 58.42
C ALA A 14 -3.79 13.24 57.35
N VAL A 15 -4.03 11.99 57.77
CA VAL A 15 -4.10 10.85 56.83
C VAL A 15 -5.45 10.90 56.12
N GLY A 16 -5.48 11.53 54.94
CA GLY A 16 -6.60 11.52 54.01
C GLY A 16 -6.14 10.92 52.68
N ALA A 17 -6.78 9.83 52.25
CA ALA A 17 -6.40 9.17 51.00
C ALA A 17 -6.63 10.10 49.80
N PRO A 18 -5.69 10.18 48.85
CA PRO A 18 -5.98 10.81 47.57
C PRO A 18 -7.03 9.96 46.85
N LEU A 19 -8.23 10.51 46.69
CA LEU A 19 -9.11 10.14 45.57
C LEU A 19 -8.45 10.63 44.28
N ALA A 20 -7.39 9.92 43.88
CA ALA A 20 -6.76 10.09 42.58
C ALA A 20 -7.83 9.79 41.53
N SER A 21 -8.30 10.83 40.86
CA SER A 21 -9.22 10.68 39.75
C SER A 21 -8.55 9.82 38.69
N LEU A 22 -9.04 8.59 38.52
CA LEU A 22 -8.66 7.69 37.42
C LEU A 22 -9.29 8.16 36.10
N ALA A 23 -9.12 9.45 35.81
CA ALA A 23 -9.02 9.93 34.44
C ALA A 23 -7.77 9.28 33.87
N THR A 24 -7.96 8.15 33.19
CA THR A 24 -6.90 7.50 32.42
C THR A 24 -6.33 8.52 31.46
N ALA A 25 -5.06 8.89 31.68
CA ALA A 25 -4.34 9.75 30.77
C ALA A 25 -4.15 9.01 29.46
N THR A 26 -5.09 9.16 28.54
CA THR A 26 -4.97 8.73 27.15
C THR A 26 -3.78 9.46 26.56
N SER A 27 -2.66 8.74 26.44
CA SER A 27 -1.38 9.28 25.98
C SER A 27 -1.60 10.15 24.74
N ALA A 28 -1.39 11.46 24.89
CA ALA A 28 -1.73 12.45 23.88
C ALA A 28 -1.02 12.07 22.57
N ARG A 29 -1.81 11.58 21.60
CA ARG A 29 -1.21 10.87 20.49
C ARG A 29 -0.49 11.86 19.59
N ALA A 30 0.82 11.68 19.44
CA ALA A 30 1.64 12.41 18.49
C ALA A 30 1.01 12.33 17.09
N ALA A 31 1.13 13.42 16.32
CA ALA A 31 0.83 13.37 14.89
C ALA A 31 1.69 12.27 14.25
N GLY A 32 1.07 11.36 13.50
CA GLY A 32 1.81 10.30 12.83
C GLY A 32 2.66 10.92 11.74
N THR A 33 3.93 10.53 11.68
CA THR A 33 4.92 11.03 10.71
C THR A 33 4.69 10.48 9.29
N TYR A 34 3.51 9.90 9.02
CA TYR A 34 3.22 9.20 7.78
C TYR A 34 1.74 9.19 7.40
N HIS A 35 1.49 8.98 6.11
CA HIS A 35 0.21 9.06 5.45
C HIS A 35 -0.18 7.71 4.80
N VAL A 36 -1.45 7.33 4.89
CA VAL A 36 -1.99 6.12 4.29
C VAL A 36 -2.87 6.47 3.09
N ALA A 37 -2.59 5.85 1.94
CA ALA A 37 -3.51 5.79 0.81
C ALA A 37 -4.42 4.56 0.94
N VAL A 38 -5.71 4.71 0.66
CA VAL A 38 -6.69 3.62 0.66
C VAL A 38 -7.44 3.55 -0.66
N CYS A 39 -7.63 2.32 -1.18
CA CYS A 39 -8.49 2.05 -2.33
C CYS A 39 -9.92 1.81 -1.83
N GLU A 40 -10.80 2.80 -2.01
CA GLU A 40 -12.15 2.85 -1.46
C GLU A 40 -13.17 2.50 -2.55
N GLN A 41 -13.67 1.26 -2.54
CA GLN A 41 -14.46 0.70 -3.64
C GLN A 41 -15.95 1.08 -3.62
N LEU A 42 -16.50 1.62 -2.54
CA LEU A 42 -17.93 2.00 -2.52
C LEU A 42 -18.20 3.26 -3.32
N ARG A 43 -17.33 4.28 -3.21
CA ARG A 43 -17.36 5.49 -4.06
C ARG A 43 -16.29 5.47 -5.15
N ASN A 44 -15.59 4.35 -5.31
CA ASN A 44 -14.57 4.08 -6.32
C ASN A 44 -13.50 5.19 -6.45
N GLN A 45 -12.84 5.50 -5.32
CA GLN A 45 -11.90 6.60 -5.17
C GLN A 45 -10.63 6.16 -4.41
N ILE A 46 -9.53 6.88 -4.62
CA ILE A 46 -8.38 6.86 -3.71
C ILE A 46 -8.53 8.02 -2.72
N LEU A 47 -8.27 7.75 -1.44
CA LEU A 47 -8.16 8.77 -0.39
C LEU A 47 -6.79 8.68 0.27
N ILE A 48 -6.16 9.82 0.56
CA ILE A 48 -4.96 9.89 1.40
C ILE A 48 -5.28 10.66 2.70
N HIS A 49 -4.91 10.06 3.82
CA HIS A 49 -5.07 10.63 5.15
C HIS A 49 -3.78 10.50 5.98
N PRO A 50 -3.55 11.41 6.95
CA PRO A 50 -2.49 11.23 7.92
C PRO A 50 -2.86 10.11 8.90
N VAL A 51 -1.83 9.51 9.49
CA VAL A 51 -1.97 8.80 10.77
C VAL A 51 -1.82 9.83 11.89
N GLY A 52 -2.51 9.65 13.01
CA GLY A 52 -2.45 10.58 14.13
C GLY A 52 -3.67 10.50 15.05
N PRO A 53 -3.89 11.51 15.91
CA PRO A 53 -5.07 11.57 16.78
C PRO A 53 -6.37 11.84 16.02
N VAL A 54 -6.31 12.54 14.88
CA VAL A 54 -7.50 12.93 14.10
C VAL A 54 -8.09 11.73 13.36
N ASP A 55 -9.41 11.65 13.27
CA ASP A 55 -10.14 10.65 12.50
C ASP A 55 -10.24 11.03 11.02
N TRP A 56 -10.50 10.04 10.15
CA TRP A 56 -10.55 10.24 8.71
C TRP A 56 -11.89 10.83 8.29
N SER A 57 -11.84 12.07 7.78
CA SER A 57 -12.98 12.92 7.43
C SER A 57 -12.62 13.79 6.23
N PRO A 58 -13.58 14.45 5.55
CA PRO A 58 -13.28 15.41 4.48
C PRO A 58 -12.30 16.52 4.88
N ALA A 59 -12.25 16.89 6.17
CA ALA A 59 -11.37 17.94 6.71
C ALA A 59 -9.96 17.45 7.05
N SER A 60 -9.75 16.14 7.24
CA SER A 60 -8.44 15.53 7.51
C SER A 60 -7.86 14.79 6.30
N ARG A 61 -8.42 15.03 5.11
CA ARG A 61 -7.97 14.43 3.85
C ARG A 61 -6.87 15.28 3.22
N LEU A 62 -5.77 14.64 2.85
CA LEU A 62 -4.63 15.28 2.19
C LEU A 62 -4.78 15.28 0.66
N TRP A 63 -5.31 14.19 0.10
CA TRP A 63 -5.52 14.04 -1.34
C TRP A 63 -6.72 13.13 -1.65
N ARG A 64 -7.31 13.28 -2.82
CA ARG A 64 -8.37 12.41 -3.37
C ARG A 64 -8.21 12.30 -4.87
N TRP A 65 -8.30 11.09 -5.40
CA TRP A 65 -8.61 10.88 -6.81
C TRP A 65 -9.90 10.09 -6.97
N GLN A 66 -10.73 10.50 -7.93
CA GLN A 66 -11.97 9.84 -8.29
C GLN A 66 -11.75 9.12 -9.61
N ALA A 67 -11.91 7.80 -9.64
CA ALA A 67 -11.77 7.07 -10.90
C ALA A 67 -12.89 7.45 -11.90
N PRO A 68 -12.63 7.37 -13.21
CA PRO A 68 -13.65 7.56 -14.24
C PRO A 68 -14.89 6.71 -14.00
N ALA A 69 -16.07 7.26 -14.34
CA ALA A 69 -17.36 6.63 -14.12
C ALA A 69 -17.69 5.56 -15.19
N THR A 70 -16.77 4.63 -15.42
CA THR A 70 -16.87 3.54 -16.40
C THR A 70 -16.68 2.18 -15.72
N SER A 71 -17.28 1.13 -16.27
CA SER A 71 -17.28 -0.22 -15.68
C SER A 71 -15.88 -0.86 -15.60
N ASP A 72 -15.00 -0.51 -16.53
CA ASP A 72 -13.61 -0.98 -16.58
C ASP A 72 -12.70 -0.30 -15.55
N TRP A 73 -13.07 0.89 -15.06
CA TRP A 73 -12.44 1.60 -13.95
C TRP A 73 -13.03 1.25 -12.57
N ALA A 74 -14.02 0.37 -12.50
CA ALA A 74 -14.64 -0.05 -11.25
C ALA A 74 -13.68 -0.86 -10.35
N LEU A 75 -13.96 -0.85 -9.03
CA LEU A 75 -13.25 -1.62 -8.02
C LEU A 75 -11.75 -1.32 -7.94
N LEU A 76 -11.37 -0.07 -7.65
CA LEU A 76 -9.97 0.31 -7.38
C LEU A 76 -9.28 -0.67 -6.41
N SER A 77 -8.12 -1.18 -6.80
CA SER A 77 -7.56 -2.42 -6.28
C SER A 77 -6.13 -2.33 -5.75
N ASP A 78 -5.33 -1.35 -6.18
CA ASP A 78 -4.02 -0.99 -5.61
C ASP A 78 -3.61 0.44 -6.00
N ILE A 79 -2.67 1.00 -5.25
CA ILE A 79 -2.15 2.36 -5.41
C ILE A 79 -0.66 2.40 -5.05
N LYS A 80 0.17 3.09 -5.85
CA LYS A 80 1.57 3.39 -5.49
C LYS A 80 1.95 4.81 -5.88
N PHE A 81 3.10 5.24 -5.37
CA PHE A 81 3.64 6.58 -5.58
C PHE A 81 5.06 6.49 -6.11
N ARG A 82 5.36 7.28 -7.14
CA ARG A 82 6.69 7.40 -7.74
C ARG A 82 6.92 8.85 -8.15
N GLU A 83 8.14 9.33 -7.97
CA GLU A 83 8.58 10.60 -8.54
C GLU A 83 8.94 10.46 -10.03
N THR A 84 8.79 11.56 -10.76
CA THR A 84 9.03 11.71 -12.20
C THR A 84 9.62 13.09 -12.47
N THR A 85 10.54 13.19 -13.43
CA THR A 85 11.17 14.47 -13.80
C THR A 85 10.17 15.48 -14.40
N ALA A 86 9.15 14.97 -15.10
CA ALA A 86 8.21 15.79 -15.87
C ALA A 86 6.95 16.23 -15.10
N PHE A 87 6.47 15.43 -14.12
CA PHE A 87 5.22 15.67 -13.39
C PHE A 87 5.40 15.72 -11.87
N GLY A 88 6.64 15.60 -11.36
CA GLY A 88 6.87 15.37 -9.94
C GLY A 88 6.26 14.03 -9.51
N TRP A 89 5.49 14.02 -8.43
CA TRP A 89 4.88 12.81 -7.90
C TRP A 89 3.66 12.37 -8.70
N VAL A 90 3.63 11.09 -9.10
CA VAL A 90 2.49 10.44 -9.75
C VAL A 90 1.98 9.27 -8.92
N ALA A 91 0.66 9.12 -8.94
CA ALA A 91 -0.08 7.99 -8.42
C ALA A 91 -0.22 6.92 -9.52
N LEU A 92 0.24 5.70 -9.23
CA LEU A 92 0.06 4.54 -10.10
C LEU A 92 -1.13 3.72 -9.57
N VAL A 93 -2.21 3.62 -10.34
CA VAL A 93 -3.48 3.00 -9.92
C VAL A 93 -3.82 1.74 -10.70
N THR A 94 -4.48 0.78 -10.03
CA THR A 94 -5.18 -0.34 -10.68
C THR A 94 -6.66 -0.39 -10.28
N ALA A 95 -7.49 -0.85 -11.19
CA ALA A 95 -8.92 -1.09 -11.01
C ALA A 95 -9.27 -2.52 -11.45
N SER A 96 -9.88 -3.30 -10.56
CA SER A 96 -10.24 -4.69 -10.80
C SER A 96 -11.28 -4.90 -11.91
N GLY A 97 -11.96 -3.84 -12.34
CA GLY A 97 -12.82 -3.84 -13.54
C GLY A 97 -12.07 -4.00 -14.87
N GLY A 98 -10.73 -3.88 -14.89
CA GLY A 98 -9.91 -4.12 -16.09
C GLY A 98 -8.91 -3.01 -16.45
N ARG A 99 -8.82 -1.93 -15.66
CA ARG A 99 -7.96 -0.77 -15.97
C ARG A 99 -6.74 -0.61 -15.07
N VAL A 100 -5.74 0.05 -15.64
CA VAL A 100 -4.63 0.66 -14.91
C VAL A 100 -4.44 2.11 -15.36
N GLY A 101 -3.66 2.89 -14.62
CA GLY A 101 -3.23 4.21 -15.08
C GLY A 101 -2.15 4.89 -14.26
N ILE A 102 -1.65 5.98 -14.83
CA ILE A 102 -0.80 6.97 -14.15
C ILE A 102 -1.67 8.22 -13.95
N VAL A 103 -1.70 8.72 -12.72
CA VAL A 103 -2.46 9.90 -12.30
C VAL A 103 -1.48 10.94 -11.76
N ASN A 104 -1.59 12.19 -12.21
CA ASN A 104 -0.84 13.31 -11.67
C ASN A 104 -1.26 13.57 -10.20
N MET A 105 -0.32 13.92 -9.32
CA MET A 105 -0.65 14.42 -7.96
C MET A 105 -0.37 15.92 -7.78
N GLY A 106 0.14 16.59 -8.83
CA GLY A 106 0.14 18.04 -8.94
C GLY A 106 -1.20 18.57 -9.48
N ASP A 107 -1.16 19.75 -10.09
CA ASP A 107 -2.35 20.45 -10.55
C ASP A 107 -3.24 19.60 -11.48
N GLY A 108 -4.52 19.47 -11.10
CA GLY A 108 -5.60 18.89 -11.90
C GLY A 108 -5.93 17.42 -11.64
N ASP A 109 -5.13 16.67 -10.87
CA ASP A 109 -5.34 15.23 -10.58
C ASP A 109 -5.56 14.36 -11.84
N GLU A 110 -4.95 14.74 -12.96
CA GLU A 110 -5.24 14.21 -14.30
C GLU A 110 -4.75 12.77 -14.51
N LEU A 111 -5.54 11.96 -15.23
CA LEU A 111 -5.19 10.62 -15.70
C LEU A 111 -4.25 10.70 -16.93
N LEU A 112 -2.96 10.94 -16.68
CA LEU A 112 -1.90 11.08 -17.68
C LEU A 112 -1.77 9.89 -18.65
N TRP A 113 -2.12 8.68 -18.20
CA TRP A 113 -2.13 7.47 -19.04
C TRP A 113 -3.08 6.41 -18.49
N SER A 114 -3.65 5.57 -19.37
CA SER A 114 -4.39 4.37 -19.00
C SER A 114 -4.27 3.26 -20.04
N ALA A 115 -4.31 2.01 -19.59
CA ALA A 115 -4.41 0.83 -20.44
C ALA A 115 -5.32 -0.24 -19.81
N ALA A 116 -5.71 -1.22 -20.63
CA ALA A 116 -6.34 -2.46 -20.20
C ALA A 116 -5.35 -3.62 -20.42
N PRO A 117 -4.69 -4.15 -19.38
CA PRO A 117 -3.63 -5.15 -19.51
C PRO A 117 -4.14 -6.61 -19.52
N ASN A 118 -5.41 -6.82 -19.90
CA ASN A 118 -6.19 -8.06 -19.72
C ASN A 118 -6.42 -8.45 -18.24
N GLY A 119 -7.35 -9.39 -18.03
CA GLY A 119 -7.74 -9.91 -16.72
C GLY A 119 -8.25 -8.85 -15.73
N ASN A 120 -8.01 -9.10 -14.45
CA ASN A 120 -8.31 -8.24 -13.31
C ASN A 120 -6.99 -7.64 -12.78
N PRO A 121 -6.70 -6.34 -13.03
CA PRO A 121 -5.49 -5.68 -12.57
C PRO A 121 -5.44 -5.53 -11.04
N HIS A 122 -4.33 -5.97 -10.45
CA HIS A 122 -4.12 -5.99 -9.00
C HIS A 122 -2.84 -5.28 -8.54
N ALA A 123 -1.88 -4.98 -9.42
CA ALA A 123 -0.78 -4.08 -9.12
C ALA A 123 -0.20 -3.43 -10.38
N ILE A 124 0.45 -2.27 -10.20
CA ILE A 124 1.20 -1.53 -11.21
C ILE A 124 2.56 -1.14 -10.63
N GLU A 125 3.55 -0.93 -11.48
CA GLU A 125 4.87 -0.39 -11.13
C GLU A 125 5.43 0.43 -12.29
N ARG A 126 6.15 1.51 -11.99
CA ARG A 126 6.92 2.29 -12.98
C ARG A 126 8.40 2.07 -12.74
N ILE A 127 9.15 1.80 -13.80
CA ILE A 127 10.61 1.67 -13.77
C ILE A 127 11.22 3.07 -13.99
N PRO A 128 11.90 3.66 -13.00
CA PRO A 128 12.60 4.95 -13.16
C PRO A 128 13.70 4.87 -14.22
N GLY A 129 14.14 6.03 -14.72
CA GLY A 129 15.22 6.14 -15.71
C GLY A 129 14.85 5.75 -17.15
N ILE A 130 13.99 4.75 -17.35
CA ILE A 130 13.49 4.33 -18.68
C ILE A 130 11.98 4.58 -18.91
N SER A 131 11.29 5.14 -17.90
CA SER A 131 9.84 5.45 -17.89
C SER A 131 8.87 4.32 -18.24
N ALA A 132 9.34 3.08 -18.36
CA ALA A 132 8.50 1.92 -18.63
C ALA A 132 7.55 1.61 -17.46
N VAL A 133 6.39 1.01 -17.77
CA VAL A 133 5.40 0.56 -16.79
C VAL A 133 5.24 -0.95 -16.89
N VAL A 134 5.03 -1.61 -15.76
CA VAL A 134 4.61 -3.02 -15.70
C VAL A 134 3.35 -3.14 -14.86
N THR A 135 2.40 -3.92 -15.34
CA THR A 135 1.14 -4.24 -14.66
C THR A 135 1.09 -5.72 -14.31
N ALA A 136 0.40 -6.05 -13.22
CA ALA A 136 0.09 -7.41 -12.80
C ALA A 136 -1.43 -7.60 -12.76
N SER A 137 -1.92 -8.55 -13.55
CA SER A 137 -3.32 -8.99 -13.56
C SER A 137 -3.43 -10.47 -13.20
N ALA A 138 -4.49 -10.84 -12.48
CA ALA A 138 -4.95 -12.22 -12.36
C ALA A 138 -6.23 -12.41 -13.19
N GLU A 139 -6.53 -13.62 -13.64
CA GLU A 139 -7.83 -13.93 -14.25
C GLU A 139 -8.70 -14.74 -13.29
N SER A 140 -9.97 -14.36 -13.23
CA SER A 140 -11.01 -15.10 -12.52
C SER A 140 -11.70 -16.09 -13.46
N SER A 141 -10.95 -17.08 -13.96
CA SER A 141 -11.48 -18.19 -14.76
C SER A 141 -11.56 -19.47 -13.93
N GLY A 142 -12.67 -20.22 -14.08
CA GLY A 142 -12.83 -21.57 -13.52
C GLY A 142 -12.16 -22.67 -14.34
N SER A 143 -11.27 -22.30 -15.27
CA SER A 143 -10.50 -23.20 -16.13
C SER A 143 -9.15 -22.55 -16.46
N ILE A 144 -8.11 -23.40 -16.56
CA ILE A 144 -6.69 -23.04 -16.33
C ILE A 144 -6.46 -22.70 -14.84
N ASP A 145 -5.44 -23.31 -14.21
CA ASP A 145 -5.16 -23.18 -12.78
C ASP A 145 -4.59 -21.80 -12.41
N TYR A 146 -5.47 -20.80 -12.31
CA TYR A 146 -5.18 -19.39 -12.00
C TYR A 146 -4.31 -18.72 -13.08
N PRO A 147 -4.88 -18.28 -14.23
CA PRO A 147 -4.14 -17.48 -15.19
C PRO A 147 -3.80 -16.10 -14.62
N GLY A 148 -2.78 -15.48 -15.19
CA GLY A 148 -2.36 -14.12 -14.88
C GLY A 148 -1.33 -13.62 -15.88
N PHE A 149 -1.11 -12.32 -15.87
CA PHE A 149 -0.24 -11.65 -16.82
C PHE A 149 0.63 -10.60 -16.14
N LEU A 150 1.90 -10.56 -16.55
CA LEU A 150 2.72 -9.35 -16.45
C LEU A 150 2.77 -8.68 -17.82
N THR A 151 2.21 -7.48 -17.92
CA THR A 151 2.15 -6.72 -19.18
C THR A 151 3.10 -5.53 -19.07
N VAL A 152 4.06 -5.45 -19.99
CA VAL A 152 5.11 -4.42 -20.02
C VAL A 152 4.74 -3.38 -21.06
N TYR A 153 4.77 -2.11 -20.65
CA TYR A 153 4.56 -0.96 -21.50
C TYR A 153 5.84 -0.15 -21.62
N GLY A 154 6.28 0.10 -22.84
CA GLY A 154 7.44 0.92 -23.16
C GLY A 154 6.99 2.24 -23.81
N PRO A 155 7.51 3.40 -23.37
CA PRO A 155 7.22 4.67 -24.03
C PRO A 155 7.96 4.79 -25.37
N THR A 156 7.53 5.72 -26.23
CA THR A 156 8.42 6.27 -27.28
C THR A 156 9.18 7.49 -26.77
N ASN A 157 8.52 8.33 -25.95
CA ASN A 157 9.10 9.49 -25.27
C ASN A 157 9.09 9.28 -23.74
N SER A 158 10.26 9.38 -23.10
CA SER A 158 10.43 9.14 -21.66
C SER A 158 9.61 10.09 -20.77
N ASP A 159 9.31 11.28 -21.25
CA ASP A 159 8.66 12.34 -20.47
C ASP A 159 7.16 12.50 -20.82
N ASP A 160 6.62 11.65 -21.70
CA ASP A 160 5.22 11.63 -22.10
C ASP A 160 4.59 10.24 -21.88
N PRO A 161 3.87 10.06 -20.75
CA PRO A 161 3.15 8.83 -20.42
C PRO A 161 2.13 8.40 -21.48
N SER A 162 1.58 9.31 -22.29
CA SER A 162 0.62 8.95 -23.34
C SER A 162 1.23 8.05 -24.41
N THR A 163 2.56 8.05 -24.55
CA THR A 163 3.30 7.20 -25.50
C THR A 163 3.54 5.75 -25.05
N LEU A 164 3.12 5.38 -23.83
CA LEU A 164 3.29 4.02 -23.28
C LEU A 164 2.45 2.98 -24.06
N THR A 165 3.12 2.14 -24.84
CA THR A 165 2.51 1.05 -25.62
C THR A 165 2.99 -0.32 -25.16
N LYS A 166 2.19 -1.38 -25.37
CA LYS A 166 2.47 -2.75 -24.93
C LYS A 166 3.64 -3.35 -25.73
N VAL A 167 4.70 -3.77 -25.04
CA VAL A 167 5.94 -4.29 -25.65
C VAL A 167 6.28 -5.73 -25.27
N GLN A 168 5.69 -6.26 -24.19
CA GLN A 168 5.79 -7.65 -23.78
C GLN A 168 4.56 -8.05 -22.95
N GLU A 169 4.22 -9.34 -22.99
CA GLU A 169 3.29 -9.99 -22.07
C GLU A 169 3.97 -11.28 -21.59
N ILE A 170 3.77 -11.63 -20.32
CA ILE A 170 4.29 -12.86 -19.72
C ILE A 170 3.15 -13.51 -18.95
N THR A 171 2.71 -14.70 -19.38
CA THR A 171 1.75 -15.50 -18.63
C THR A 171 2.37 -15.97 -17.32
N THR A 172 1.65 -15.82 -16.22
CA THR A 172 2.01 -16.25 -14.87
C THR A 172 0.86 -17.03 -14.23
N GLN A 173 1.15 -17.71 -13.11
CA GLN A 173 0.09 -18.30 -12.30
C GLN A 173 -0.47 -17.23 -11.34
N GLY A 174 -1.43 -16.45 -11.84
CA GLY A 174 -1.91 -15.19 -11.27
C GLY A 174 -0.83 -14.10 -11.22
N ALA A 175 -1.24 -12.84 -11.01
CA ALA A 175 -0.35 -11.74 -10.66
C ALA A 175 -1.09 -10.71 -9.80
N HIS A 176 -0.60 -10.48 -8.58
CA HIS A 176 -1.30 -9.73 -7.53
C HIS A 176 -0.46 -8.61 -6.88
N GLY A 177 0.86 -8.69 -7.02
CA GLY A 177 1.80 -7.72 -6.45
C GLY A 177 3.01 -7.49 -7.35
N LEU A 178 3.50 -6.26 -7.36
CA LEU A 178 4.74 -5.85 -8.01
C LEU A 178 5.58 -5.02 -7.04
N TRP A 179 6.90 -5.03 -7.18
CA TRP A 179 7.78 -4.04 -6.56
C TRP A 179 9.09 -3.87 -7.35
N TYR A 180 9.46 -2.65 -7.72
CA TYR A 180 10.79 -2.36 -8.27
C TYR A 180 11.75 -1.90 -7.16
N ASP A 181 12.88 -2.59 -6.99
CA ASP A 181 13.82 -2.36 -5.88
C ASP A 181 15.02 -1.46 -6.21
N GLY A 182 14.98 -0.78 -7.35
CA GLY A 182 16.10 0.01 -7.90
C GLY A 182 17.02 -0.78 -8.84
N ASN A 183 16.92 -2.12 -8.88
CA ASN A 183 17.73 -2.99 -9.74
C ASN A 183 16.86 -4.04 -10.47
N TYR A 184 15.90 -4.62 -9.77
CA TYR A 184 15.05 -5.71 -10.23
C TYR A 184 13.57 -5.41 -10.01
N LEU A 185 12.74 -5.90 -10.92
CA LEU A 185 11.30 -5.98 -10.71
C LEU A 185 10.95 -7.32 -10.07
N TRP A 186 10.33 -7.27 -8.90
CA TRP A 186 9.76 -8.43 -8.23
C TRP A 186 8.27 -8.51 -8.51
N ALA A 187 7.77 -9.71 -8.78
CA ALA A 187 6.36 -9.98 -9.03
C ALA A 187 5.86 -11.13 -8.16
N LEU A 188 4.68 -10.96 -7.56
CA LEU A 188 4.00 -11.96 -6.75
C LEU A 188 2.75 -12.46 -7.50
N GLY A 189 2.73 -13.74 -7.85
CA GLY A 189 1.56 -14.46 -8.37
C GLY A 189 0.75 -15.12 -7.26
N THR A 190 -0.12 -16.06 -7.61
CA THR A 190 -0.93 -16.83 -6.65
C THR A 190 -0.02 -17.73 -5.79
N TRP A 191 0.83 -18.55 -6.41
CA TRP A 191 1.74 -19.48 -5.72
C TRP A 191 3.23 -19.23 -6.00
N THR A 192 3.61 -18.09 -6.56
CA THR A 192 5.02 -17.80 -6.90
C THR A 192 5.43 -16.37 -6.55
N ILE A 193 6.72 -16.18 -6.24
CA ILE A 193 7.38 -14.87 -6.27
C ILE A 193 8.58 -14.96 -7.21
N THR A 194 8.64 -14.07 -8.20
CA THR A 194 9.63 -14.09 -9.29
C THR A 194 10.38 -12.76 -9.36
N LYS A 195 11.69 -12.83 -9.57
CA LYS A 195 12.60 -11.70 -9.73
C LYS A 195 12.98 -11.58 -11.20
N TYR A 196 12.73 -10.42 -11.79
CA TYR A 196 13.06 -10.09 -13.17
C TYR A 196 14.13 -9.00 -13.21
N GLN A 197 15.13 -9.19 -14.06
CA GLN A 197 15.94 -8.09 -14.54
C GLN A 197 15.16 -7.35 -15.63
N VAL A 198 15.15 -6.02 -15.55
CA VAL A 198 14.66 -5.17 -16.63
C VAL A 198 15.81 -4.98 -17.63
N THR A 199 15.55 -5.23 -18.92
CA THR A 199 16.55 -5.12 -20.00
C THR A 199 16.00 -4.28 -21.15
N GLY A 200 16.89 -3.70 -21.96
CA GLY A 200 16.50 -2.73 -22.98
C GLY A 200 15.97 -1.41 -22.39
N SER A 201 15.33 -0.61 -23.23
CA SER A 201 14.72 0.68 -22.86
C SER A 201 13.65 1.10 -23.88
N HIS A 202 12.72 2.00 -23.49
CA HIS A 202 11.64 2.48 -24.37
C HIS A 202 10.88 1.28 -24.98
N LEU A 203 10.66 1.23 -26.29
CA LEU A 203 10.01 0.10 -26.99
C LEU A 203 10.76 -1.24 -26.88
N THR A 204 12.04 -1.22 -26.57
CA THR A 204 12.88 -2.43 -26.39
C THR A 204 12.88 -2.97 -24.96
N THR A 205 12.16 -2.32 -24.03
CA THR A 205 12.08 -2.77 -22.62
C THR A 205 11.52 -4.18 -22.52
N ARG A 206 12.21 -5.10 -21.85
CA ARG A 206 11.77 -6.47 -21.57
C ARG A 206 12.06 -6.85 -20.12
N LEU A 207 11.36 -7.86 -19.63
CA LEU A 207 11.61 -8.54 -18.36
C LEU A 207 12.22 -9.91 -18.64
N VAL A 208 13.36 -10.19 -18.00
CA VAL A 208 14.06 -11.47 -18.04
C VAL A 208 14.06 -12.08 -16.64
N LYS A 209 13.50 -13.27 -16.47
CA LYS A 209 13.48 -13.97 -15.16
C LYS A 209 14.90 -14.35 -14.76
N VAL A 210 15.35 -13.88 -13.60
CA VAL A 210 16.69 -14.18 -13.06
C VAL A 210 16.64 -15.04 -11.79
N TRP A 211 15.51 -15.05 -11.08
CA TRP A 211 15.25 -15.94 -9.93
C TRP A 211 13.74 -16.13 -9.75
N GLY A 212 13.32 -17.19 -9.07
CA GLY A 212 11.94 -17.32 -8.60
C GLY A 212 11.79 -18.45 -7.59
N TYR A 213 10.75 -18.33 -6.76
CA TYR A 213 10.36 -19.30 -5.75
C TYR A 213 8.87 -19.64 -5.92
N THR A 214 8.54 -20.93 -5.80
CA THR A 214 7.16 -21.44 -5.74
C THR A 214 6.87 -21.83 -4.30
N PHE A 215 5.76 -21.34 -3.75
CA PHE A 215 5.36 -21.67 -2.39
C PHE A 215 4.88 -23.14 -2.32
N PRO A 216 5.31 -23.93 -1.32
CA PRO A 216 4.96 -25.36 -1.21
C PRO A 216 3.51 -25.60 -0.76
N THR A 217 2.80 -24.55 -0.39
CA THR A 217 1.39 -24.55 0.04
C THR A 217 0.62 -23.46 -0.71
N ALA A 218 -0.71 -23.47 -0.56
CA ALA A 218 -1.60 -22.49 -1.17
C ALA A 218 -1.41 -21.07 -0.59
N PHE A 219 -0.34 -20.39 -0.98
CA PHE A 219 0.01 -19.04 -0.51
C PHE A 219 -0.95 -17.93 -0.97
N ASN A 220 -1.59 -18.01 -2.13
CA ASN A 220 -2.58 -17.05 -2.62
C ASN A 220 -2.15 -15.59 -2.43
N GLY A 221 -1.04 -15.22 -3.08
CA GLY A 221 -0.45 -13.89 -2.94
C GLY A 221 -1.45 -12.76 -3.23
N HIS A 222 -1.42 -11.68 -2.44
CA HIS A 222 -2.36 -10.56 -2.56
C HIS A 222 -1.69 -9.20 -2.68
N SER A 223 -0.53 -9.00 -2.06
CA SER A 223 0.27 -7.78 -2.21
C SER A 223 1.76 -8.05 -2.08
N LEU A 224 2.54 -7.14 -2.67
CA LEU A 224 3.98 -7.00 -2.52
C LEU A 224 4.30 -5.52 -2.25
N ASP A 225 5.18 -5.24 -1.30
CA ASP A 225 5.62 -3.91 -0.86
C ASP A 225 7.12 -3.95 -0.47
N ALA A 226 7.73 -2.79 -0.22
CA ALA A 226 9.02 -2.73 0.48
C ALA A 226 8.82 -2.87 2.00
N ASP A 227 9.78 -3.44 2.71
CA ASP A 227 9.90 -3.18 4.15
C ASP A 227 10.70 -1.90 4.35
N TYR A 228 10.05 -0.79 4.72
CA TYR A 228 10.74 0.49 4.92
C TYR A 228 11.50 0.56 6.24
N SER A 229 11.40 -0.46 7.11
CA SER A 229 12.28 -0.62 8.29
C SER A 229 13.58 -1.38 7.99
N ASP A 230 13.64 -2.13 6.89
CA ASP A 230 14.88 -2.78 6.41
C ASP A 230 14.86 -2.93 4.87
N PRO A 231 15.60 -2.10 4.12
CA PRO A 231 15.60 -2.13 2.66
C PRO A 231 16.24 -3.38 2.06
N ALA A 232 16.77 -4.33 2.85
CA ALA A 232 17.14 -5.66 2.36
C ALA A 232 15.92 -6.57 2.11
N TYR A 233 14.72 -6.19 2.58
CA TYR A 233 13.52 -7.02 2.54
C TYR A 233 12.38 -6.45 1.67
N LEU A 234 11.49 -7.35 1.24
CA LEU A 234 10.16 -7.05 0.73
C LEU A 234 9.09 -7.63 1.66
N LEU A 235 7.93 -7.00 1.72
CA LEU A 235 6.75 -7.48 2.45
C LEU A 235 5.75 -8.08 1.47
N LEU A 236 5.19 -9.24 1.81
CA LEU A 236 4.21 -9.95 0.99
C LEU A 236 3.10 -10.56 1.84
N THR A 237 1.88 -10.56 1.30
CA THR A 237 0.68 -11.06 2.00
C THR A 237 0.04 -12.22 1.25
N GLY A 238 -0.40 -13.24 2.00
CA GLY A 238 -1.02 -14.45 1.44
C GLY A 238 -1.11 -15.61 2.44
N GLY A 239 -2.05 -16.53 2.25
CA GLY A 239 -2.00 -17.88 2.84
C GLY A 239 -2.13 -17.92 4.36
N GLY A 240 -2.90 -16.98 4.93
CA GLY A 240 -2.98 -16.80 6.39
C GLY A 240 -1.74 -16.13 7.01
N SER A 241 -0.91 -15.46 6.20
CA SER A 241 0.35 -14.89 6.63
C SER A 241 0.67 -13.54 6.00
N VAL A 242 1.39 -12.72 6.75
CA VAL A 242 2.29 -11.71 6.21
C VAL A 242 3.70 -12.25 6.37
N GLN A 243 4.51 -12.15 5.33
CA GLN A 243 5.89 -12.60 5.33
C GLN A 243 6.81 -11.48 4.87
N ARG A 244 8.07 -11.52 5.31
CA ARG A 244 9.18 -10.78 4.71
C ARG A 244 10.02 -11.72 3.83
N LEU A 245 10.51 -11.23 2.70
CA LEU A 245 11.45 -11.91 1.81
C LEU A 245 12.79 -11.18 1.81
N ASN A 246 13.89 -11.85 2.15
CA ASN A 246 15.23 -11.28 1.97
C ASN A 246 15.61 -11.28 0.48
N LYS A 247 15.92 -10.11 -0.09
CA LYS A 247 16.16 -9.93 -1.53
C LYS A 247 17.47 -10.55 -2.06
N ALA A 248 18.39 -10.90 -1.16
CA ALA A 248 19.70 -11.48 -1.50
C ALA A 248 19.70 -13.01 -1.38
N SER A 249 19.19 -13.56 -0.27
CA SER A 249 19.17 -15.02 -0.03
C SER A 249 17.89 -15.72 -0.51
N GLY A 250 16.82 -14.98 -0.81
CA GLY A 250 15.51 -15.55 -1.10
C GLY A 250 14.80 -16.14 0.13
N ALA A 251 15.34 -15.95 1.34
CA ALA A 251 14.77 -16.51 2.57
C ALA A 251 13.50 -15.77 2.99
N LEU A 252 12.45 -16.54 3.28
CA LEU A 252 11.16 -16.05 3.80
C LEU A 252 11.13 -16.10 5.34
N THR A 253 10.43 -15.17 5.98
CA THR A 253 10.09 -15.23 7.40
C THR A 253 8.65 -14.76 7.62
N ARG A 254 7.82 -15.54 8.31
CA ARG A 254 6.48 -15.09 8.75
C ARG A 254 6.61 -14.00 9.82
N LEU A 255 5.78 -12.96 9.72
CA LEU A 255 5.74 -11.86 10.67
C LEU A 255 4.63 -12.08 11.74
N PRO A 256 4.79 -11.55 12.98
CA PRO A 256 3.78 -11.67 14.03
C PRO A 256 2.40 -11.13 13.62
N GLN A 257 2.39 -10.04 12.83
CA GLN A 257 1.20 -9.50 12.17
C GLN A 257 0.74 -10.45 11.03
N SER A 258 0.24 -11.65 11.35
CA SER A 258 -0.23 -12.64 10.37
C SER A 258 -1.65 -13.11 10.65
N ASP A 259 -2.51 -13.06 9.64
CA ASP A 259 -3.89 -13.59 9.70
C ASP A 259 -4.39 -13.94 8.28
N SER A 260 -5.55 -14.59 8.20
CA SER A 260 -6.34 -14.81 7.00
C SER A 260 -6.85 -13.50 6.38
N GLY A 261 -7.07 -13.50 5.06
CA GLY A 261 -7.74 -12.39 4.35
C GLY A 261 -6.94 -11.09 4.14
N VAL A 262 -5.68 -11.01 4.58
CA VAL A 262 -4.84 -9.79 4.47
C VAL A 262 -4.54 -9.43 3.01
N LYS A 263 -5.20 -8.39 2.46
CA LYS A 263 -5.01 -7.95 1.06
C LYS A 263 -3.83 -7.01 0.87
N SER A 264 -3.45 -6.24 1.88
CA SER A 264 -2.20 -5.47 1.88
C SER A 264 -1.61 -5.29 3.27
N PHE A 265 -0.28 -5.17 3.34
CA PHE A 265 0.46 -4.83 4.56
C PHE A 265 1.63 -3.91 4.20
N SER A 266 1.78 -2.81 4.94
CA SER A 266 2.93 -1.90 4.81
C SER A 266 3.52 -1.60 6.21
N ARG A 267 4.84 -1.44 6.29
CA ARG A 267 5.59 -1.08 7.51
C ARG A 267 6.47 0.12 7.26
N ILE A 268 6.42 1.15 8.11
CA ILE A 268 7.27 2.34 8.00
C ILE A 268 8.63 2.15 8.71
N ALA A 269 9.54 3.11 8.54
CA ALA A 269 10.90 3.06 9.08
C ALA A 269 10.98 2.91 10.62
N SER A 270 9.96 3.33 11.39
CA SER A 270 9.91 3.12 12.85
C SER A 270 9.60 1.67 13.25
N GLY A 271 9.22 0.82 12.30
CA GLY A 271 8.67 -0.52 12.53
C GLY A 271 7.14 -0.56 12.70
N GLU A 272 6.49 0.59 12.94
CA GLU A 272 5.03 0.70 12.93
C GLU A 272 4.46 0.26 11.58
N SER A 273 3.28 -0.36 11.61
CA SER A 273 2.72 -1.02 10.44
C SER A 273 1.20 -1.00 10.41
N PHE A 274 0.61 -1.32 9.26
CA PHE A 274 -0.83 -1.43 9.11
C PHE A 274 -1.19 -2.44 8.02
N TRP A 275 -2.43 -2.94 8.09
CA TRP A 275 -2.99 -3.79 7.04
C TRP A 275 -4.36 -3.35 6.55
N GLN A 276 -4.68 -3.73 5.32
CA GLN A 276 -6.04 -4.10 4.96
C GLN A 276 -6.16 -5.62 5.17
N GLN A 277 -7.23 -6.02 5.87
CA GLN A 277 -7.67 -7.41 5.98
C GLN A 277 -9.15 -7.49 5.64
N ALA A 278 -9.53 -8.33 4.68
CA ALA A 278 -10.93 -8.56 4.30
C ALA A 278 -11.75 -9.09 5.49
N SER A 279 -13.03 -8.71 5.58
CA SER A 279 -13.90 -9.00 6.74
C SER A 279 -14.25 -10.50 6.93
N GLY A 280 -14.00 -11.34 5.92
CA GLY A 280 -14.13 -12.79 6.00
C GLY A 280 -15.56 -13.35 5.89
N SER A 281 -16.57 -12.49 5.72
CA SER A 281 -17.97 -12.89 5.58
C SER A 281 -18.45 -12.83 4.13
N GLY A 282 -18.58 -13.98 3.47
CA GLY A 282 -18.99 -14.09 2.06
C GLY A 282 -17.96 -13.50 1.09
N ASP A 283 -18.40 -13.06 -0.09
CA ASP A 283 -17.55 -12.45 -1.14
C ASP A 283 -17.04 -11.03 -0.81
N ASN A 284 -17.01 -10.66 0.47
CA ASN A 284 -16.51 -9.37 0.94
C ASN A 284 -14.98 -9.38 0.99
N TRP A 285 -14.35 -9.18 -0.18
CA TRP A 285 -12.91 -9.03 -0.35
C TRP A 285 -12.34 -7.71 0.21
N TRP A 286 -13.15 -6.93 0.90
CA TRP A 286 -12.90 -5.60 1.44
C TRP A 286 -13.17 -5.56 2.96
N ASN A 287 -12.87 -4.44 3.61
CA ASN A 287 -13.25 -4.17 5.00
C ASN A 287 -13.44 -2.66 5.21
N SER A 288 -14.20 -2.26 6.22
CA SER A 288 -14.55 -0.85 6.48
C SER A 288 -13.56 -0.11 7.39
N TYR A 289 -12.51 -0.79 7.85
CA TYR A 289 -11.42 -0.19 8.59
C TYR A 289 -10.04 -0.72 8.17
N ILE A 290 -9.01 0.12 8.39
CA ILE A 290 -7.60 -0.24 8.36
C ILE A 290 -7.14 -0.49 9.80
N GLN A 291 -6.40 -1.57 10.03
CA GLN A 291 -5.84 -1.93 11.35
C GLN A 291 -4.38 -1.49 11.41
N PHE A 292 -3.99 -0.83 12.50
CA PHE A 292 -2.64 -0.38 12.77
C PHE A 292 -1.98 -1.19 13.89
N PHE A 293 -0.64 -1.21 13.87
CA PHE A 293 0.22 -1.93 14.80
C PHE A 293 1.39 -1.05 15.21
N ASP A 294 1.88 -1.25 16.43
CA ASP A 294 3.17 -0.71 16.85
C ASP A 294 4.36 -1.45 16.20
N SER A 295 5.59 -1.06 16.56
CA SER A 295 6.82 -1.67 16.06
C SER A 295 7.13 -3.05 16.65
N ALA A 296 6.46 -3.44 17.75
CA ALA A 296 6.48 -4.82 18.25
C ALA A 296 5.47 -5.74 17.51
N GLY A 297 4.53 -5.15 16.77
CA GLY A 297 3.48 -5.84 16.03
C GLY A 297 2.20 -6.09 16.82
N ALA A 298 1.99 -5.43 17.96
CA ALA A 298 0.72 -5.48 18.67
C ALA A 298 -0.33 -4.57 17.99
N LYS A 299 -1.59 -5.01 17.93
CA LYS A 299 -2.71 -4.21 17.39
C LYS A 299 -2.95 -3.00 18.30
N THR A 300 -2.93 -1.78 17.73
CA THR A 300 -3.04 -0.53 18.50
C THR A 300 -4.37 0.19 18.32
N PHE A 301 -4.78 0.47 17.07
CA PHE A 301 -6.03 1.18 16.76
C PHE A 301 -6.49 0.88 15.32
N THR A 302 -7.69 1.35 14.98
CA THR A 302 -8.26 1.26 13.62
C THR A 302 -8.63 2.64 13.06
N ARG A 303 -8.82 2.73 11.74
CA ARG A 303 -9.37 3.91 11.05
C ARG A 303 -10.40 3.49 10.01
N SER A 304 -11.59 4.09 10.06
CA SER A 304 -12.72 3.90 9.14
C SER A 304 -13.02 5.20 8.38
N LEU A 305 -14.12 5.27 7.62
CA LEU A 305 -14.65 6.53 7.04
C LEU A 305 -15.86 7.09 7.81
N GLU A 306 -15.98 6.80 9.10
CA GLU A 306 -17.06 7.33 9.94
C GLU A 306 -17.14 8.86 9.92
N GLY A 307 -15.99 9.55 9.88
CA GLY A 307 -15.90 11.00 9.70
C GLY A 307 -16.35 11.54 8.33
N TYR A 308 -16.74 10.67 7.39
CA TYR A 308 -17.44 11.02 6.14
C TYR A 308 -18.95 10.69 6.19
N GLY A 309 -19.45 10.13 7.29
CA GLY A 309 -20.85 9.71 7.45
C GLY A 309 -21.23 8.45 6.66
N TYR A 310 -20.29 7.56 6.34
CA TYR A 310 -20.61 6.30 5.67
C TYR A 310 -19.59 5.18 5.95
N GLU A 311 -20.03 3.94 5.79
CA GLU A 311 -19.14 2.77 5.84
C GLU A 311 -18.36 2.61 4.52
N GLY A 312 -17.05 2.84 4.56
CA GLY A 312 -16.16 2.67 3.40
C GLY A 312 -15.91 1.20 3.05
N ARG A 313 -15.42 0.93 1.83
CA ARG A 313 -15.02 -0.42 1.40
C ARG A 313 -13.56 -0.43 0.96
N PHE A 314 -12.64 -0.56 1.91
CA PHE A 314 -11.21 -0.61 1.61
C PHE A 314 -10.81 -1.99 1.06
N TYR A 315 -10.18 -2.04 -0.10
CA TYR A 315 -9.66 -3.29 -0.69
C TYR A 315 -8.15 -3.47 -0.50
N LYS A 316 -7.36 -2.41 -0.70
CA LYS A 316 -5.96 -2.31 -0.27
C LYS A 316 -5.70 -0.95 0.37
N ALA A 317 -4.69 -0.91 1.23
CA ALA A 317 -4.11 0.29 1.80
C ALA A 317 -2.58 0.26 1.71
N ARG A 318 -1.95 1.40 1.49
CA ARG A 318 -0.51 1.53 1.17
C ARG A 318 0.10 2.75 1.83
N LEU A 319 1.41 2.70 2.08
CA LEU A 319 2.17 3.87 2.52
C LEU A 319 2.23 4.88 1.37
N SER A 320 1.79 6.12 1.64
CA SER A 320 1.85 7.21 0.65
C SER A 320 2.95 8.24 0.91
N SER A 321 3.64 8.11 2.03
CA SER A 321 4.74 9.00 2.43
C SER A 321 5.97 8.18 2.82
N VAL A 322 6.72 7.72 1.82
CA VAL A 322 8.17 7.63 1.95
C VAL A 322 8.72 8.88 1.29
N ASN A 323 8.99 9.89 2.12
CA ASN A 323 9.58 11.19 1.78
C ASN A 323 9.12 11.82 0.46
N PHE A 324 8.23 12.82 0.56
CA PHE A 324 8.08 13.85 -0.48
C PHE A 324 9.24 14.88 -0.41
N SER A 325 10.49 14.38 -0.34
CA SER A 325 11.71 15.15 -0.06
C SER A 325 13.01 14.39 -0.36
#